data_AF-Q6BNI6-F1
#
_entry.id   AF-Q6BNI6-F1
#
_cell.length_a   1.000
_cell.length_b   1.000
_cell.length_c   1.000
_cell.angle_alpha   90.00
_cell.angle_beta   90.00
_cell.angle_gamma   90.00
#
_symmetry.space_group_name_H-M   'P 1'
#
loop_
_entity.id
_entity.type
_entity.pdbx_description
1 polymer ?
#
loop_
_entity_poly.entity_id
_entity_poly.type
_entity_poly.pdbx_seq_one_letter_code
_entity_poly.pdbx_strand_id
1 'polypeptide(L)'
;MSSQGNKYEYGELADKLILAYSKRRLFKAIGTKRDRQQQFSRLDNKDKRFISKLIDVSNSNEKHKIPSELDIALDCIDLAKIYEGVDKREYERESKAKDPNLIYEDFIVLELLHYFKHDFFKWVNKPECSRCKQSSNNIVPTGNSGPPSINPSEISIIENYKCTKCNIAVSFPRYNNPIKLLETKSGRCGEWVNCFIFILRALLGSQSQIRYVWNHEDHVWCEYYSLGLKRWIHLDPCEGVFDEPNLYCENWGKKMSWCFAFGETYIMDVSDKYITKSDKQINKLESVSSLKNIKEFIDTLNDDKLVRYYSNMALTASDENRNLMRLYQEVILIHNSEKFNKENKIEVSRTHNIPTGRQTGDAEWTKSRGEDGNE
;
A
#
# COMPACT_ATOMS: atom_id res chain seq x y z
N MET A 1 51.83 30.47 -19.78
CA MET A 1 51.30 29.10 -19.71
C MET A 1 50.36 29.01 -18.52
N SER A 2 49.09 29.41 -18.68
CA SER A 2 48.08 29.13 -17.66
C SER A 2 47.45 27.78 -18.00
N SER A 3 47.67 26.81 -17.12
CA SER A 3 46.98 25.53 -17.15
C SER A 3 45.53 25.76 -16.73
N GLN A 4 44.67 26.18 -17.68
CA GLN A 4 43.23 25.93 -17.54
C GLN A 4 43.03 24.44 -17.81
N GLY A 5 43.30 23.64 -16.77
CA GLY A 5 42.98 22.23 -16.75
C GLY A 5 41.49 22.09 -17.00
N ASN A 6 41.17 21.37 -18.07
CA ASN A 6 39.83 21.01 -18.49
C ASN A 6 39.24 20.05 -17.44
N LYS A 7 38.85 20.59 -16.28
CA LYS A 7 38.18 19.84 -15.23
C LYS A 7 36.74 19.72 -15.70
N TYR A 8 36.46 18.68 -16.48
CA TYR A 8 35.09 18.32 -16.80
C TYR A 8 34.33 18.15 -15.48
N GLU A 9 33.48 19.11 -15.16
CA GLU A 9 32.63 19.03 -13.98
C GLU A 9 31.51 18.03 -14.28
N TYR A 10 31.82 16.75 -14.10
CA TYR A 10 30.90 15.64 -14.29
C TYR A 10 29.58 15.83 -13.51
N GLY A 11 29.59 16.58 -12.40
CA GLY A 11 28.40 16.97 -11.66
C GLY A 11 27.43 17.80 -12.50
N GLU A 12 27.89 18.91 -13.08
CA GLU A 12 27.04 19.73 -13.96
C GLU A 12 26.54 18.95 -15.19
N LEU A 13 27.41 18.10 -15.76
CA LEU A 13 27.03 17.26 -16.90
C LEU A 13 25.95 16.25 -16.51
N ALA A 14 26.06 15.63 -15.35
CA ALA A 14 25.07 14.70 -14.82
C ALA A 14 23.72 15.40 -14.60
N ASP A 15 23.72 16.59 -14.01
CA ASP A 15 22.50 17.36 -13.80
C ASP A 15 21.83 17.74 -15.13
N LYS A 16 22.60 18.24 -16.10
CA LYS A 16 22.09 18.55 -17.46
C LYS A 16 21.48 17.31 -18.13
N LEU A 17 22.11 16.14 -17.98
CA LEU A 17 21.60 14.88 -18.53
C LEU A 17 20.31 14.44 -17.84
N ILE A 18 20.23 14.52 -16.51
CA ILE A 18 19.04 14.18 -15.74
C ILE A 18 17.87 15.09 -16.16
N LEU A 19 18.09 16.39 -16.26
CA LEU A 19 17.07 17.35 -16.71
C LEU A 19 16.55 17.00 -18.12
N ALA A 20 17.46 16.75 -19.08
CA ALA A 20 17.09 16.37 -20.43
C ALA A 20 16.30 15.05 -20.48
N TYR A 21 16.71 14.06 -19.68
CA TYR A 21 16.03 12.77 -19.58
C TYR A 21 14.63 12.91 -18.98
N SER A 22 14.50 13.62 -17.86
CA SER A 22 13.21 13.91 -17.21
C SER A 22 12.25 14.60 -18.15
N LYS A 23 12.71 15.65 -18.85
CA LYS A 23 11.90 16.40 -19.82
C LYS A 23 11.43 15.50 -20.96
N ARG A 24 12.31 14.65 -21.49
CA ARG A 24 11.96 13.69 -22.54
C ARG A 24 10.95 12.64 -22.07
N ARG A 25 11.12 12.09 -20.86
CA ARG A 25 10.17 11.13 -20.28
C ARG A 25 8.79 11.75 -20.06
N LEU A 26 8.75 12.97 -19.52
CA LEU A 26 7.50 13.72 -19.34
C LEU A 26 6.82 14.01 -20.68
N PHE A 27 7.56 14.48 -21.69
CA PHE A 27 7.01 14.74 -23.03
C PHE A 27 6.41 13.47 -23.65
N LYS A 28 7.09 12.32 -23.53
CA LYS A 28 6.56 11.04 -23.99
C LYS A 28 5.26 10.68 -23.26
N ALA A 29 5.22 10.84 -21.94
CA ALA A 29 4.04 10.54 -21.12
C ALA A 29 2.83 11.44 -21.44
N ILE A 30 3.05 12.72 -21.76
CA ILE A 30 1.98 13.61 -22.22
C ILE A 30 1.32 13.08 -23.50
N GLY A 31 2.09 12.45 -24.39
CA GLY A 31 1.60 11.88 -25.64
C GLY A 31 0.68 10.67 -25.46
N THR A 32 0.88 9.85 -24.44
CA THR A 32 0.15 8.57 -24.28
C THR A 32 -1.27 8.72 -23.76
N LYS A 33 -1.62 9.86 -23.16
CA LYS A 33 -2.97 10.12 -22.62
C LYS A 33 -4.09 9.96 -23.66
N ARG A 34 -3.82 10.34 -24.93
CA ARG A 34 -4.80 10.19 -26.03
C ARG A 34 -5.04 8.73 -26.41
N ASP A 35 -4.02 7.89 -26.25
CA ASP A 35 -4.09 6.48 -26.64
C ASP A 35 -4.84 5.63 -25.61
N ARG A 36 -4.88 6.02 -24.33
CA ARG A 36 -5.51 5.22 -23.25
C ARG A 36 -6.96 4.84 -23.51
N GLN A 37 -7.80 5.79 -23.93
CA GLN A 37 -9.24 5.52 -24.18
C GLN A 37 -9.41 4.56 -25.37
N GLN A 38 -8.60 4.74 -26.42
CA GLN A 38 -8.62 3.88 -27.59
C GLN A 38 -8.05 2.48 -27.27
N GLN A 39 -7.01 2.41 -26.45
CA GLN A 39 -6.45 1.16 -25.96
C GLN A 39 -7.51 0.40 -25.16
N PHE A 40 -8.16 1.05 -24.18
CA PHE A 40 -9.19 0.43 -23.35
C PHE A 40 -10.37 -0.11 -24.18
N SER A 41 -10.83 0.64 -25.18
CA SER A 41 -11.99 0.23 -25.99
C SER A 41 -11.72 -1.01 -26.85
N ARG A 42 -10.45 -1.23 -27.27
CA ARG A 42 -10.00 -2.39 -28.05
C ARG A 42 -9.82 -3.67 -27.24
N LEU A 43 -9.76 -3.57 -25.91
CA LEU A 43 -9.63 -4.73 -25.04
C LEU A 43 -10.89 -5.59 -25.05
N ASP A 44 -10.75 -6.88 -24.80
CA ASP A 44 -11.89 -7.75 -24.58
C ASP A 44 -12.55 -7.48 -23.21
N ASN A 45 -13.72 -8.10 -22.98
CA ASN A 45 -14.49 -7.87 -21.76
C ASN A 45 -13.80 -8.39 -20.49
N LYS A 46 -12.92 -9.39 -20.58
CA LYS A 46 -12.22 -9.95 -19.43
C LYS A 46 -11.14 -8.97 -18.96
N ASP A 47 -10.31 -8.51 -19.88
CA ASP A 47 -9.28 -7.50 -19.64
C ASP A 47 -9.90 -6.17 -19.18
N LYS A 48 -11.01 -5.72 -19.81
CA LYS A 48 -11.74 -4.51 -19.40
C LYS A 48 -12.18 -4.57 -17.95
N ARG A 49 -12.81 -5.67 -17.53
CA ARG A 49 -13.26 -5.83 -16.14
C ARG A 49 -12.11 -5.82 -15.15
N PHE A 50 -11.01 -6.50 -15.48
CA PHE A 50 -9.84 -6.52 -14.62
C PHE A 50 -9.22 -5.12 -14.49
N ILE A 51 -9.03 -4.42 -15.60
CA ILE A 51 -8.47 -3.06 -15.61
C ILE A 51 -9.38 -2.06 -14.90
N SER A 52 -10.71 -2.13 -15.10
CA SER A 52 -11.66 -1.30 -14.35
C SER A 52 -11.45 -1.46 -12.84
N LYS A 53 -11.29 -2.70 -12.37
CA LYS A 53 -10.98 -2.96 -10.95
C LYS A 53 -9.67 -2.31 -10.51
N LEU A 54 -8.61 -2.38 -11.33
CA LEU A 54 -7.33 -1.71 -11.00
C LEU A 54 -7.48 -0.18 -10.95
N ILE A 55 -8.24 0.40 -11.87
CA ILE A 55 -8.52 1.85 -11.88
C ILE A 55 -9.29 2.25 -10.61
N ASP A 56 -10.31 1.49 -10.22
CA ASP A 56 -11.11 1.76 -9.04
C ASP A 56 -10.26 1.72 -7.77
N VAL A 57 -9.42 0.69 -7.62
CA VAL A 57 -8.48 0.59 -6.49
C VAL A 57 -7.48 1.76 -6.51
N SER A 58 -6.92 2.10 -7.68
CA SER A 58 -5.99 3.24 -7.80
C SER A 58 -6.64 4.56 -7.36
N ASN A 59 -7.89 4.81 -7.74
CA ASN A 59 -8.59 6.06 -7.44
C ASN A 59 -8.98 6.16 -5.95
N SER A 60 -9.41 5.05 -5.35
CA SER A 60 -9.80 5.05 -3.93
C SER A 60 -8.63 5.35 -2.98
N ASN A 61 -7.41 5.00 -3.36
CA ASN A 61 -6.22 5.17 -2.51
C ASN A 61 -5.62 6.59 -2.55
N GLU A 62 -6.04 7.47 -3.48
CA GLU A 62 -5.51 8.84 -3.59
C GLU A 62 -6.09 9.82 -2.55
N LYS A 63 -6.96 9.36 -1.64
CA LYS A 63 -7.71 10.21 -0.68
C LYS A 63 -6.92 10.65 0.56
N HIS A 64 -5.81 9.99 0.88
CA HIS A 64 -5.10 10.16 2.16
C HIS A 64 -4.25 11.43 2.26
N LYS A 65 -4.58 12.57 1.63
CA LYS A 65 -3.63 13.69 1.51
C LYS A 65 -4.15 15.06 1.88
N ILE A 66 -5.41 15.16 2.28
CA ILE A 66 -6.00 16.45 2.63
C ILE A 66 -5.41 16.90 3.98
N PRO A 67 -4.67 18.03 4.05
CA PRO A 67 -3.93 18.40 5.26
C PRO A 67 -4.79 18.47 6.52
N SER A 68 -5.98 19.09 6.43
CA SER A 68 -6.92 19.18 7.56
C SER A 68 -7.45 17.83 8.03
N GLU A 69 -7.44 16.81 7.17
CA GLU A 69 -7.84 15.44 7.56
C GLU A 69 -6.67 14.69 8.21
N LEU A 70 -5.43 14.96 7.79
CA LEU A 70 -4.24 14.40 8.42
C LEU A 70 -4.10 14.88 9.87
N ASP A 71 -4.46 16.13 10.15
CA ASP A 71 -4.48 16.66 11.52
C ASP A 71 -5.46 15.87 12.41
N ILE A 72 -6.64 15.51 11.90
CA ILE A 72 -7.60 14.65 12.61
C ILE A 72 -6.98 13.29 12.95
N ALA A 73 -6.17 12.72 12.05
CA ALA A 73 -5.48 11.47 12.31
C ALA A 73 -4.45 11.59 13.43
N LEU A 74 -3.68 12.68 13.46
CA LEU A 74 -2.70 12.97 14.52
C LEU A 74 -3.38 13.17 15.88
N ASP A 75 -4.52 13.87 15.92
CA ASP A 75 -5.29 14.08 17.15
C ASP A 75 -5.91 12.78 17.71
N CYS A 76 -6.11 11.77 16.86
CA CYS A 76 -6.74 10.50 17.26
C CYS A 76 -5.76 9.48 17.86
N ILE A 77 -4.44 9.66 17.67
CA ILE A 77 -3.40 8.71 18.09
C ILE A 77 -2.62 9.23 19.30
N ASP A 78 -2.04 8.30 20.06
CA ASP A 78 -1.17 8.63 21.19
C ASP A 78 0.25 8.90 20.69
N LEU A 79 0.48 10.15 20.26
CA LEU A 79 1.79 10.59 19.76
C LEU A 79 2.89 10.38 20.80
N ALA A 80 2.62 10.65 22.08
CA ALA A 80 3.62 10.52 23.14
C ALA A 80 4.10 9.08 23.25
N LYS A 81 3.18 8.10 23.28
CA LYS A 81 3.52 6.68 23.33
C LYS A 81 4.30 6.22 22.10
N ILE A 82 3.90 6.67 20.90
CA ILE A 82 4.60 6.31 19.66
C ILE A 82 6.03 6.86 19.70
N TYR A 83 6.21 8.16 19.99
CA TYR A 83 7.54 8.76 19.97
C TYR A 83 8.45 8.26 21.10
N GLU A 84 7.91 7.89 22.27
CA GLU A 84 8.70 7.18 23.31
C GLU A 84 9.28 5.86 22.77
N GLY A 85 8.50 5.09 22.02
CA GLY A 85 8.96 3.86 21.38
C GLY A 85 9.98 4.10 20.26
N VAL A 86 9.81 5.18 19.48
CA VAL A 86 10.76 5.61 18.44
C VAL A 86 12.11 5.96 19.05
N ASP A 87 12.13 6.82 20.07
CA ASP A 87 13.35 7.27 20.73
C ASP A 87 14.11 6.10 21.38
N LYS A 88 13.37 5.13 21.95
CA LYS A 88 13.96 3.89 22.45
C LYS A 88 14.65 3.08 21.34
N ARG A 89 14.02 2.95 20.16
CA ARG A 89 14.60 2.21 19.02
C ARG A 89 15.85 2.91 18.48
N GLU A 90 15.83 4.23 18.40
CA GLU A 90 16.99 5.01 18.00
C GLU A 90 18.16 4.83 18.96
N TYR A 91 17.90 4.93 20.27
CA TYR A 91 18.92 4.67 21.30
C TYR A 91 19.48 3.24 21.19
N GLU A 92 18.65 2.24 20.93
CA GLU A 92 19.09 0.85 20.76
C GLU A 92 19.96 0.66 19.51
N ARG A 93 19.65 1.32 18.38
CA ARG A 93 20.52 1.31 17.18
C ARG A 93 21.90 1.85 17.52
N GLU A 94 21.96 2.99 18.19
CA GLU A 94 23.23 3.68 18.51
C GLU A 94 24.06 2.93 19.54
N SER A 95 23.42 2.41 20.58
CA SER A 95 24.11 1.71 21.67
C SER A 95 24.47 0.26 21.35
N LYS A 96 23.71 -0.43 20.48
CA LYS A 96 23.88 -1.86 20.18
C LYS A 96 24.31 -2.15 18.73
N ALA A 97 24.53 -1.12 17.92
CA ALA A 97 24.88 -1.22 16.49
C ALA A 97 23.92 -2.13 15.69
N LYS A 98 22.64 -2.14 16.08
CA LYS A 98 21.61 -2.98 15.46
C LYS A 98 21.04 -2.26 14.22
N ASP A 99 20.97 -2.97 13.09
CA ASP A 99 20.34 -2.51 11.85
C ASP A 99 20.80 -1.11 11.38
N PRO A 100 22.10 -0.92 11.07
CA PRO A 100 22.73 0.40 10.89
C PRO A 100 22.19 1.22 9.71
N ASN A 101 21.43 0.60 8.81
CA ASN A 101 20.83 1.28 7.65
C ASN A 101 19.45 1.86 7.95
N LEU A 102 18.86 1.54 9.11
CA LEU A 102 17.58 2.12 9.53
C LEU A 102 17.78 3.55 10.04
N ILE A 103 16.93 4.45 9.56
CA ILE A 103 16.89 5.85 9.95
C ILE A 103 15.67 6.13 10.84
N TYR A 104 15.58 7.34 11.38
CA TYR A 104 14.50 7.76 12.29
C TYR A 104 13.09 7.49 11.71
N GLU A 105 12.90 7.74 10.41
CA GLU A 105 11.65 7.45 9.70
C GLU A 105 11.25 5.98 9.79
N ASP A 106 12.20 5.06 9.67
CA ASP A 106 11.93 3.62 9.75
C ASP A 106 11.50 3.22 11.16
N PHE A 107 12.01 3.89 12.19
CA PHE A 107 11.59 3.67 13.57
C PHE A 107 10.16 4.16 13.84
N ILE A 108 9.75 5.29 13.24
CA ILE A 108 8.34 5.73 13.27
C ILE A 108 7.43 4.65 12.70
N VAL A 109 7.81 4.07 11.55
CA VAL A 109 7.01 3.03 10.89
C VAL A 109 6.92 1.76 11.74
N LEU A 110 8.04 1.30 12.29
CA LEU A 110 8.11 0.14 13.19
C LEU A 110 7.23 0.33 14.42
N GLU A 111 7.28 1.50 15.04
CA GLU A 111 6.50 1.76 16.24
C GLU A 111 5.01 1.98 15.94
N LEU A 112 4.68 2.60 14.80
CA LEU A 112 3.30 2.69 14.38
C LEU A 112 2.69 1.31 14.12
N LEU A 113 3.41 0.37 13.51
CA LEU A 113 2.93 -1.01 13.33
C LEU A 113 2.58 -1.66 14.67
N HIS A 114 3.46 -1.51 15.66
CA HIS A 114 3.26 -2.03 17.01
C HIS A 114 2.03 -1.39 17.68
N TYR A 115 2.02 -0.05 17.78
CA TYR A 115 0.92 0.72 18.36
C TYR A 115 -0.42 0.42 17.68
N PHE A 116 -0.45 0.38 16.35
CA PHE A 116 -1.69 0.19 15.61
C PHE A 116 -2.34 -1.16 15.91
N LYS A 117 -1.53 -2.23 15.96
CA LYS A 117 -2.00 -3.59 16.21
C LYS A 117 -2.40 -3.84 17.66
N HIS A 118 -1.63 -3.32 18.61
CA HIS A 118 -1.76 -3.70 20.02
C HIS A 118 -2.62 -2.72 20.83
N ASP A 119 -2.70 -1.46 20.42
CA ASP A 119 -3.34 -0.41 21.21
C ASP A 119 -4.51 0.25 20.47
N PHE A 120 -4.37 0.49 19.16
CA PHE A 120 -5.30 1.35 18.45
C PHE A 120 -6.47 0.61 17.80
N PHE A 121 -6.20 -0.39 16.96
CA PHE A 121 -7.19 -0.97 16.05
C PHE A 121 -7.52 -2.43 16.40
N LYS A 122 -8.78 -2.83 16.22
CA LYS A 122 -9.27 -4.15 16.62
C LYS A 122 -9.79 -4.97 15.45
N TRP A 123 -9.46 -6.26 15.46
CA TRP A 123 -9.94 -7.19 14.44
C TRP A 123 -11.39 -7.61 14.72
N VAL A 124 -12.22 -7.65 13.67
CA VAL A 124 -13.64 -8.05 13.78
C VAL A 124 -13.92 -9.24 12.86
N ASN A 125 -14.04 -10.43 13.46
CA ASN A 125 -14.60 -11.59 12.75
C ASN A 125 -16.11 -11.46 12.60
N LYS A 126 -16.80 -11.30 13.73
CA LYS A 126 -18.23 -11.02 13.83
C LYS A 126 -18.43 -9.85 14.79
N PRO A 127 -19.36 -8.92 14.52
CA PRO A 127 -19.61 -7.77 15.38
C PRO A 127 -20.17 -8.19 16.73
N GLU A 128 -19.94 -7.37 17.76
CA GLU A 128 -20.54 -7.58 19.08
C GLU A 128 -22.02 -7.18 19.10
N CYS A 129 -22.83 -7.89 19.90
CA CYS A 129 -24.19 -7.45 20.16
C CYS A 129 -24.19 -6.19 21.03
N SER A 130 -24.83 -5.12 20.56
CA SER A 130 -24.96 -3.86 21.30
C SER A 130 -25.64 -4.01 22.67
N ARG A 131 -26.52 -5.00 22.83
CA ARG A 131 -27.29 -5.23 24.07
C ARG A 131 -26.57 -6.11 25.10
N CYS A 132 -26.11 -7.30 24.71
CA CYS A 132 -25.48 -8.20 25.68
C CYS A 132 -23.96 -8.05 25.76
N LYS A 133 -23.31 -7.40 24.79
CA LYS A 133 -21.84 -7.24 24.72
C LYS A 133 -21.06 -8.56 24.83
N GLN A 134 -21.75 -9.69 24.61
CA GLN A 134 -21.15 -11.02 24.70
C GLN A 134 -20.58 -11.45 23.35
N SER A 135 -19.66 -12.42 23.43
CA SER A 135 -18.81 -12.87 22.33
C SER A 135 -19.57 -13.25 21.05
N SER A 136 -18.81 -13.20 19.96
CA SER A 136 -19.18 -13.54 18.57
C SER A 136 -19.90 -14.87 18.38
N ASN A 137 -19.91 -15.78 19.37
CA ASN A 137 -20.56 -17.09 19.27
C ASN A 137 -22.10 -17.01 19.18
N ASN A 138 -22.72 -15.96 19.74
CA ASN A 138 -24.16 -15.75 19.65
C ASN A 138 -24.58 -14.95 18.42
N ILE A 139 -23.65 -14.66 17.52
CA ILE A 139 -23.85 -13.80 16.36
C ILE A 139 -23.87 -14.68 15.12
N VAL A 140 -25.02 -14.75 14.46
CA VAL A 140 -25.23 -15.53 13.24
C VAL A 140 -25.43 -14.61 12.03
N PRO A 141 -24.78 -14.87 10.89
CA PRO A 141 -24.95 -14.06 9.70
C PRO A 141 -26.36 -14.22 9.12
N THR A 142 -26.94 -13.15 8.62
CA THR A 142 -28.28 -13.11 7.99
C THR A 142 -28.27 -12.55 6.57
N GLY A 143 -27.08 -12.36 5.99
CA GLY A 143 -26.90 -11.83 4.63
C GLY A 143 -26.34 -10.40 4.64
N ASN A 144 -26.38 -9.74 3.48
CA ASN A 144 -25.78 -8.42 3.29
C ASN A 144 -26.78 -7.42 2.72
N SER A 145 -26.59 -6.14 3.02
CA SER A 145 -27.35 -5.02 2.45
C SER A 145 -26.41 -4.04 1.74
N GLY A 146 -26.93 -3.34 0.73
CA GLY A 146 -26.23 -2.24 0.10
C GLY A 146 -26.04 -1.04 1.05
N PRO A 147 -25.17 -0.10 0.69
CA PRO A 147 -25.00 1.13 1.47
C PRO A 147 -26.26 2.01 1.45
N PRO A 148 -26.42 2.91 2.43
CA PRO A 148 -27.50 3.90 2.42
C PRO A 148 -27.40 4.81 1.20
N SER A 149 -28.52 5.43 0.81
CA SER A 149 -28.58 6.38 -0.31
C SER A 149 -27.68 7.60 -0.09
N ILE A 150 -27.65 8.12 1.14
CA ILE A 150 -26.69 9.14 1.57
C ILE A 150 -25.56 8.42 2.33
N ASN A 151 -24.36 8.38 1.73
CA ASN A 151 -23.26 7.53 2.20
C ASN A 151 -21.95 8.33 2.46
N PRO A 152 -21.93 9.27 3.41
CA PRO A 152 -20.74 10.09 3.69
C PRO A 152 -19.56 9.29 4.25
N SER A 153 -19.84 8.14 4.88
CA SER A 153 -18.81 7.24 5.42
C SER A 153 -18.30 6.22 4.40
N GLU A 154 -18.71 6.35 3.14
CA GLU A 154 -18.25 5.50 2.03
C GLU A 154 -18.38 4.00 2.32
N ILE A 155 -19.51 3.60 2.91
CA ILE A 155 -19.83 2.19 3.17
C ILE A 155 -19.89 1.46 1.82
N SER A 156 -19.18 0.34 1.70
CA SER A 156 -19.26 -0.53 0.51
C SER A 156 -20.41 -1.52 0.61
N ILE A 157 -20.54 -2.15 1.77
CA ILE A 157 -21.56 -3.15 2.08
C ILE A 157 -21.85 -3.15 3.59
N ILE A 158 -23.05 -3.57 3.97
CA ILE A 158 -23.42 -3.79 5.37
C ILE A 158 -23.62 -5.29 5.56
N GLU A 159 -22.80 -5.91 6.39
CA GLU A 159 -23.00 -7.29 6.80
C GLU A 159 -24.06 -7.33 7.91
N ASN A 160 -25.12 -8.11 7.68
CA ASN A 160 -26.21 -8.25 8.63
C ASN A 160 -26.04 -9.53 9.43
N TYR A 161 -26.28 -9.41 10.73
CA TYR A 161 -26.23 -10.49 11.68
C TYR A 161 -27.45 -10.43 12.60
N LYS A 162 -27.67 -11.52 13.33
CA LYS A 162 -28.65 -11.62 14.40
C LYS A 162 -27.99 -12.15 15.65
N CYS A 163 -28.25 -11.50 16.78
CA CYS A 163 -27.89 -12.05 18.08
C CYS A 163 -28.94 -13.10 18.48
N THR A 164 -28.55 -14.37 18.59
CA THR A 164 -29.45 -15.47 18.96
C THR A 164 -29.93 -15.37 20.41
N LYS A 165 -29.14 -14.76 21.29
CA LYS A 165 -29.49 -14.56 22.71
C LYS A 165 -30.49 -13.42 22.92
N CYS A 166 -30.28 -12.29 22.23
CA CYS A 166 -31.12 -11.09 22.40
C CYS A 166 -32.24 -10.98 21.35
N ASN A 167 -32.19 -11.81 20.30
CA ASN A 167 -33.08 -11.78 19.16
C ASN A 167 -33.14 -10.41 18.45
N ILE A 168 -32.02 -9.67 18.44
CA ILE A 168 -31.91 -8.35 17.79
C ILE A 168 -31.01 -8.42 16.55
N ALA A 169 -31.26 -7.53 15.60
CA ALA A 169 -30.37 -7.31 14.47
C ALA A 169 -29.05 -6.65 14.93
N VAL A 170 -27.95 -7.07 14.31
CA VAL A 170 -26.62 -6.49 14.50
C VAL A 170 -26.06 -6.23 13.11
N SER A 171 -25.63 -5.00 12.83
CA SER A 171 -25.05 -4.62 11.55
C SER A 171 -23.57 -4.34 11.68
N PHE A 172 -22.82 -4.66 10.63
CA PHE A 172 -21.42 -4.33 10.51
C PHE A 172 -21.16 -3.66 9.15
N PRO A 173 -21.23 -2.32 9.09
CA PRO A 173 -20.90 -1.57 7.89
C PRO A 173 -19.40 -1.64 7.58
N ARG A 174 -19.07 -1.88 6.31
CA ARG A 174 -17.69 -1.94 5.79
C ARG A 174 -17.30 -0.56 5.26
N TYR A 175 -16.70 0.26 6.12
CA TYR A 175 -16.37 1.66 5.85
C TYR A 175 -15.10 1.81 5.00
N ASN A 176 -15.13 2.70 4.01
CA ASN A 176 -13.92 3.10 3.27
C ASN A 176 -13.42 4.50 3.62
N ASN A 177 -14.22 5.31 4.33
CA ASN A 177 -13.77 6.63 4.77
C ASN A 177 -12.80 6.46 5.96
N PRO A 178 -11.52 6.86 5.83
CA PRO A 178 -10.51 6.65 6.86
C PRO A 178 -10.80 7.45 8.15
N ILE A 179 -11.46 8.62 8.07
CA ILE A 179 -11.88 9.37 9.27
C ILE A 179 -12.88 8.56 10.08
N LYS A 180 -13.82 7.86 9.41
CA LYS A 180 -14.75 6.97 10.11
C LYS A 180 -14.04 5.77 10.75
N LEU A 181 -12.94 5.33 10.16
CA LEU A 181 -12.11 4.26 10.72
C LEU A 181 -11.36 4.70 11.99
N LEU A 182 -10.95 5.97 12.08
CA LEU A 182 -10.38 6.53 13.31
C LEU A 182 -11.38 6.53 14.48
N GLU A 183 -12.67 6.70 14.19
CA GLU A 183 -13.73 6.62 15.21
C GLU A 183 -14.05 5.17 15.61
N THR A 184 -14.21 4.29 14.61
CA THR A 184 -14.67 2.90 14.83
C THR A 184 -13.56 1.99 15.34
N LYS A 185 -12.29 2.32 15.06
CA LYS A 185 -11.08 1.63 15.52
C LYS A 185 -11.14 0.11 15.35
N SER A 186 -11.84 -0.36 14.32
CA SER A 186 -12.08 -1.78 14.14
C SER A 186 -12.45 -2.15 12.70
N GLY A 187 -12.15 -3.39 12.33
CA GLY A 187 -12.41 -3.88 10.98
C GLY A 187 -11.71 -5.17 10.63
N ARG A 188 -11.54 -5.42 9.33
CA ARG A 188 -10.71 -6.51 8.77
C ARG A 188 -9.61 -5.90 7.90
N CYS A 189 -8.85 -6.70 7.17
CA CYS A 189 -7.66 -6.25 6.43
C CYS A 189 -7.88 -4.97 5.60
N GLY A 190 -9.03 -4.85 4.90
CA GLY A 190 -9.40 -3.64 4.18
C GLY A 190 -9.39 -2.36 5.04
N GLU A 191 -10.11 -2.35 6.16
CA GLU A 191 -10.14 -1.20 7.06
C GLU A 191 -8.83 -0.99 7.81
N TRP A 192 -8.16 -2.09 8.21
CA TRP A 192 -6.87 -2.04 8.88
C TRP A 192 -5.85 -1.30 8.02
N VAL A 193 -5.68 -1.70 6.77
CA VAL A 193 -4.72 -1.10 5.85
C VAL A 193 -5.11 0.32 5.47
N ASN A 194 -6.39 0.57 5.21
CA ASN A 194 -6.90 1.91 4.88
C ASN A 194 -6.61 2.92 6.01
N CYS A 195 -6.99 2.57 7.25
CA CYS A 195 -6.74 3.43 8.41
C CYS A 195 -5.25 3.56 8.71
N PHE A 196 -4.47 2.48 8.61
CA PHE A 196 -3.03 2.51 8.84
C PHE A 196 -2.30 3.40 7.84
N ILE A 197 -2.59 3.31 6.53
CA ILE A 197 -2.00 4.19 5.51
C ILE A 197 -2.30 5.65 5.83
N PHE A 198 -3.52 5.96 6.27
CA PHE A 198 -3.92 7.32 6.61
C PHE A 198 -3.10 7.88 7.79
N ILE A 199 -2.95 7.11 8.86
CA ILE A 199 -2.14 7.50 10.04
C ILE A 199 -0.66 7.58 9.67
N LEU A 200 -0.15 6.60 8.92
CA LEU A 200 1.24 6.58 8.47
C LEU A 200 1.56 7.82 7.63
N ARG A 201 0.66 8.20 6.72
CA ARG A 201 0.80 9.43 5.94
C ARG A 201 0.80 10.67 6.82
N ALA A 202 -0.03 10.71 7.86
CA ALA A 202 -0.09 11.84 8.77
C ALA A 202 1.23 12.01 9.54
N LEU A 203 1.80 10.90 10.04
CA LEU A 203 3.07 10.89 10.78
C LEU A 203 4.29 11.21 9.90
N LEU A 204 4.39 10.60 8.72
CA LEU A 204 5.52 10.81 7.82
C LEU A 204 5.37 12.07 6.95
N GLY A 205 4.18 12.66 6.93
CA GLY A 205 3.85 13.83 6.11
C GLY A 205 3.40 13.49 4.69
N SER A 206 2.80 14.49 4.05
CA SER A 206 2.14 14.38 2.74
C SER A 206 3.07 14.04 1.56
N GLN A 207 4.39 14.19 1.74
CA GLN A 207 5.39 13.88 0.70
C GLN A 207 5.95 12.47 0.81
N SER A 208 5.65 11.74 1.89
CA SER A 208 6.05 10.35 2.04
C SER A 208 5.55 9.51 0.86
N GLN A 209 6.25 8.41 0.56
CA GLN A 209 5.84 7.49 -0.49
C GLN A 209 5.29 6.22 0.14
N ILE A 210 3.97 6.05 0.06
CA ILE A 210 3.22 4.91 0.60
C ILE A 210 2.36 4.35 -0.52
N ARG A 211 2.26 3.03 -0.58
CA ARG A 211 1.41 2.30 -1.52
C ARG A 211 0.43 1.41 -0.79
N TYR A 212 -0.74 1.29 -1.37
CA TYR A 212 -1.67 0.23 -1.05
C TYR A 212 -1.36 -0.99 -1.93
N VAL A 213 -1.16 -2.16 -1.34
CA VAL A 213 -0.94 -3.39 -2.09
C VAL A 213 -2.18 -4.25 -2.05
N TRP A 214 -2.67 -4.59 -3.23
CA TRP A 214 -3.84 -5.43 -3.42
C TRP A 214 -3.43 -6.79 -3.97
N ASN A 215 -3.78 -7.85 -3.26
CA ASN A 215 -3.75 -9.21 -3.78
C ASN A 215 -5.13 -9.63 -4.30
N HIS A 216 -5.16 -10.27 -5.47
CA HIS A 216 -6.41 -10.69 -6.11
C HIS A 216 -7.22 -11.70 -5.29
N GLU A 217 -6.54 -12.54 -4.50
CA GLU A 217 -7.12 -13.59 -3.66
C GLU A 217 -7.47 -13.09 -2.25
N ASP A 218 -8.09 -11.91 -2.18
CA ASP A 218 -8.72 -11.34 -0.97
C ASP A 218 -7.74 -11.12 0.21
N HIS A 219 -6.66 -10.38 -0.06
CA HIS A 219 -5.85 -9.77 1.00
C HIS A 219 -5.24 -8.45 0.53
N VAL A 220 -4.94 -7.58 1.49
CA VAL A 220 -4.40 -6.25 1.24
C VAL A 220 -3.42 -5.89 2.35
N TRP A 221 -2.41 -5.10 2.00
CA TRP A 221 -1.36 -4.59 2.90
C TRP A 221 -0.80 -3.29 2.32
N CYS A 222 0.31 -2.78 2.84
CA CYS A 222 0.93 -1.58 2.29
C CYS A 222 2.44 -1.70 2.11
N GLU A 223 3.00 -0.76 1.36
CA GLU A 223 4.44 -0.55 1.29
C GLU A 223 4.76 0.91 1.58
N TYR A 224 5.92 1.18 2.17
CA TYR A 224 6.47 2.53 2.20
C TYR A 224 7.88 2.52 1.62
N TYR A 225 8.30 3.65 1.05
CA TYR A 225 9.66 3.77 0.53
C TYR A 225 10.58 4.30 1.63
N SER A 226 11.44 3.43 2.16
CA SER A 226 12.44 3.84 3.15
C SER A 226 13.57 4.60 2.47
N LEU A 227 13.86 5.80 2.96
CA LEU A 227 15.00 6.59 2.49
C LEU A 227 16.35 6.01 2.98
N GLY A 228 16.37 5.39 4.16
CA GLY A 228 17.55 4.73 4.72
C GLY A 228 17.92 3.48 3.92
N LEU A 229 16.94 2.61 3.67
CA LEU A 229 17.12 1.36 2.92
C LEU A 229 17.05 1.53 1.40
N LYS A 230 16.60 2.70 0.91
CA LYS A 230 16.49 3.07 -0.52
C LYS A 230 15.67 2.07 -1.35
N ARG A 231 14.57 1.58 -0.79
CA ARG A 231 13.65 0.64 -1.45
C ARG A 231 12.27 0.64 -0.81
N TRP A 232 11.32 0.01 -1.51
CA TRP A 232 9.99 -0.29 -0.98
C TRP A 232 10.04 -1.40 0.07
N ILE A 233 9.59 -1.09 1.28
CA ILE A 233 9.48 -1.99 2.41
C ILE A 233 8.06 -2.49 2.53
N HIS A 234 7.90 -3.80 2.66
CA HIS A 234 6.61 -4.44 2.93
C HIS A 234 6.14 -4.11 4.34
N LEU A 235 4.86 -3.73 4.50
CA LEU A 235 4.22 -3.53 5.79
C LEU A 235 2.87 -4.26 5.82
N ASP A 236 2.62 -5.05 6.85
CA ASP A 236 1.28 -5.57 7.13
C ASP A 236 0.85 -5.19 8.55
N PRO A 237 -0.07 -4.21 8.71
CA PRO A 237 -0.52 -3.78 10.03
C PRO A 237 -1.40 -4.81 10.74
N CYS A 238 -2.06 -5.71 10.01
CA CYS A 238 -2.84 -6.79 10.61
C CYS A 238 -1.91 -7.76 11.37
N GLU A 239 -0.78 -8.07 10.75
CA GLU A 239 0.22 -8.96 11.32
C GLU A 239 1.24 -8.21 12.20
N GLY A 240 1.36 -6.89 12.06
CA GLY A 240 2.30 -6.06 12.82
C GLY A 240 3.74 -6.26 12.36
N VAL A 241 3.94 -6.51 11.07
CA VAL A 241 5.24 -6.91 10.50
C VAL A 241 5.84 -5.84 9.60
N PHE A 242 7.16 -5.75 9.67
CA PHE A 242 7.99 -4.84 8.89
C PHE A 242 8.95 -5.68 8.03
N ASP A 243 8.92 -5.45 6.73
CA ASP A 243 9.81 -6.05 5.74
C ASP A 243 9.74 -7.57 5.59
N GLU A 244 8.55 -8.14 5.78
CA GLU A 244 8.31 -9.60 5.69
C GLU A 244 7.50 -10.04 4.44
N PRO A 245 8.00 -9.86 3.21
CA PRO A 245 7.23 -10.15 1.99
C PRO A 245 6.88 -11.64 1.82
N ASN A 246 7.65 -12.55 2.44
CA ASN A 246 7.43 -13.99 2.38
C ASN A 246 6.28 -14.48 3.29
N LEU A 247 5.70 -13.57 4.09
CA LEU A 247 4.59 -13.85 5.00
C LEU A 247 3.45 -14.63 4.33
N TYR A 248 3.07 -14.26 3.11
CA TYR A 248 1.88 -14.82 2.48
C TYR A 248 2.16 -16.14 1.77
N CYS A 249 3.12 -16.16 0.84
CA CYS A 249 3.37 -17.31 -0.01
C CYS A 249 4.06 -18.44 0.75
N GLU A 250 5.06 -18.12 1.59
CA GLU A 250 5.85 -19.13 2.27
C GLU A 250 5.30 -19.48 3.64
N ASN A 251 5.01 -18.46 4.46
CA ASN A 251 4.58 -18.68 5.83
C ASN A 251 3.11 -19.12 5.90
N TRP A 252 2.17 -18.38 5.27
CA TRP A 252 0.78 -18.84 5.20
C TRP A 252 0.57 -19.93 4.15
N GLY A 253 1.52 -20.19 3.26
CA GLY A 253 1.29 -21.13 2.16
C GLY A 253 0.21 -20.68 1.16
N LYS A 254 -0.12 -19.38 1.14
CA LYS A 254 -1.22 -18.82 0.35
C LYS A 254 -0.92 -18.91 -1.15
N LYS A 255 -1.88 -19.43 -1.92
CA LYS A 255 -1.85 -19.39 -3.38
C LYS A 255 -2.35 -18.05 -3.90
N MET A 256 -1.63 -17.43 -4.82
CA MET A 256 -1.91 -16.07 -5.30
C MET A 256 -1.68 -15.94 -6.81
N SER A 257 -2.40 -15.05 -7.49
CA SER A 257 -2.22 -14.74 -8.92
C SER A 257 -1.53 -13.40 -9.13
N TRP A 258 -2.12 -12.32 -8.62
CA TRP A 258 -1.66 -10.94 -8.82
C TRP A 258 -1.50 -10.23 -7.49
N CYS A 259 -0.40 -9.49 -7.36
CA CYS A 259 -0.22 -8.45 -6.36
C CYS A 259 0.12 -7.14 -7.07
N PHE A 260 -0.71 -6.11 -6.91
CA PHE A 260 -0.45 -4.78 -7.45
C PHE A 260 -0.26 -3.77 -6.33
N ALA A 261 0.83 -3.02 -6.40
CA ALA A 261 1.11 -1.91 -5.50
C ALA A 261 0.68 -0.60 -6.16
N PHE A 262 -0.25 0.11 -5.53
CA PHE A 262 -0.84 1.36 -5.99
C PHE A 262 -0.25 2.52 -5.21
N GLY A 263 0.64 3.27 -5.86
CA GLY A 263 1.15 4.54 -5.35
C GLY A 263 0.54 5.74 -6.08
N GLU A 264 0.85 6.92 -5.57
CA GLU A 264 0.50 8.19 -6.20
C GLU A 264 1.35 8.46 -7.45
N THR A 265 2.61 8.01 -7.41
CA THR A 265 3.60 8.25 -8.45
C THR A 265 3.50 7.21 -9.58
N TYR A 266 3.24 5.94 -9.24
CA TYR A 266 3.04 4.84 -10.20
C TYR A 266 2.41 3.61 -9.54
N ILE A 267 1.95 2.69 -10.38
CA ILE A 267 1.42 1.36 -10.09
C ILE A 267 2.44 0.32 -10.55
N MET A 268 2.68 -0.70 -9.74
CA MET A 268 3.63 -1.77 -10.04
C MET A 268 2.98 -3.15 -9.84
N ASP A 269 3.18 -4.06 -10.79
CA ASP A 269 2.95 -5.50 -10.54
C ASP A 269 4.10 -6.01 -9.66
N VAL A 270 3.79 -6.25 -8.40
CA VAL A 270 4.73 -6.72 -7.37
C VAL A 270 4.56 -8.20 -7.08
N SER A 271 3.87 -8.96 -7.95
CA SER A 271 3.62 -10.40 -7.75
C SER A 271 4.91 -11.17 -7.42
N ASP A 272 5.99 -10.95 -8.17
CA ASP A 272 7.26 -11.67 -8.00
C ASP A 272 7.92 -11.40 -6.63
N LYS A 273 7.58 -10.28 -5.98
CA LYS A 273 8.06 -9.95 -4.62
C LYS A 273 7.37 -10.80 -3.55
N TYR A 274 6.11 -11.19 -3.78
CA TYR A 274 5.25 -11.82 -2.77
C TYR A 274 4.90 -13.28 -3.09
N ILE A 275 5.06 -13.72 -4.33
CA ILE A 275 4.77 -15.08 -4.80
C ILE A 275 6.11 -15.75 -5.14
N THR A 276 6.82 -16.18 -4.11
CA THR A 276 8.19 -16.69 -4.23
C THR A 276 8.26 -18.16 -4.62
N LYS A 277 7.19 -18.93 -4.40
CA LYS A 277 7.11 -20.37 -4.73
C LYS A 277 6.21 -20.61 -5.95
N SER A 278 6.72 -21.34 -6.93
CA SER A 278 6.02 -21.59 -8.20
C SER A 278 4.74 -22.43 -8.05
N ASP A 279 4.70 -23.35 -7.10
CA ASP A 279 3.50 -24.16 -6.78
C ASP A 279 2.38 -23.34 -6.13
N LYS A 280 2.71 -22.13 -5.65
CA LYS A 280 1.77 -21.17 -5.07
C LYS A 280 1.29 -20.11 -6.07
N GLN A 281 1.86 -20.07 -7.28
CA GLN A 281 1.44 -19.14 -8.33
C GLN A 281 0.22 -19.67 -9.07
N ILE A 282 -0.93 -19.02 -8.88
CA ILE A 282 -2.12 -19.20 -9.69
C ILE A 282 -1.87 -18.61 -11.08
N ASN A 283 -2.35 -19.26 -12.14
CA ASN A 283 -2.14 -18.77 -13.49
C ASN A 283 -2.87 -17.43 -13.69
N LYS A 284 -2.09 -16.36 -13.94
CA LYS A 284 -2.61 -15.01 -14.18
C LYS A 284 -3.64 -14.96 -15.33
N LEU A 285 -3.55 -15.85 -16.32
CA LEU A 285 -4.50 -15.95 -17.44
C LEU A 285 -5.88 -16.49 -17.02
N GLU A 286 -6.05 -16.96 -15.79
CA GLU A 286 -7.37 -17.30 -15.26
C GLU A 286 -8.22 -16.04 -15.06
N SER A 287 -7.63 -14.91 -14.68
CA SER A 287 -8.34 -13.65 -14.42
C SER A 287 -8.29 -12.64 -15.57
N VAL A 288 -7.37 -12.79 -16.53
CA VAL A 288 -7.23 -11.92 -17.71
C VAL A 288 -7.09 -12.71 -19.00
N SER A 289 -7.17 -12.05 -20.15
CA SER A 289 -6.95 -12.69 -21.47
C SER A 289 -5.54 -12.48 -21.98
N SER A 290 -4.89 -11.36 -21.65
CA SER A 290 -3.55 -11.04 -22.14
C SER A 290 -2.73 -10.30 -21.09
N LEU A 291 -1.65 -10.92 -20.62
CA LEU A 291 -0.68 -10.27 -19.73
C LEU A 291 -0.06 -9.02 -20.36
N LYS A 292 0.12 -9.04 -21.68
CA LYS A 292 0.64 -7.90 -22.45
C LYS A 292 -0.33 -6.72 -22.37
N ASN A 293 -1.62 -6.95 -22.55
CA ASN A 293 -2.63 -5.89 -22.48
C ASN A 293 -2.63 -5.22 -21.10
N ILE A 294 -2.58 -6.03 -20.03
CA ILE A 294 -2.52 -5.50 -18.66
C ILE A 294 -1.25 -4.67 -18.45
N LYS A 295 -0.08 -5.19 -18.84
CA LYS A 295 1.19 -4.47 -18.70
C LYS A 295 1.18 -3.14 -19.44
N GLU A 296 0.78 -3.13 -20.70
CA GLU A 296 0.75 -1.90 -21.52
C GLU A 296 -0.25 -0.88 -20.98
N PHE A 297 -1.37 -1.33 -20.43
CA PHE A 297 -2.33 -0.43 -19.80
C PHE A 297 -1.79 0.16 -18.50
N ILE A 298 -1.12 -0.63 -17.66
CA ILE A 298 -0.42 -0.14 -16.45
C ILE A 298 0.66 0.87 -16.83
N ASP A 299 1.45 0.62 -17.86
CA ASP A 299 2.46 1.58 -18.35
C ASP A 299 1.80 2.91 -18.76
N THR A 300 0.61 2.87 -19.36
CA THR A 300 -0.16 4.08 -19.72
C THR A 300 -0.73 4.81 -18.50
N LEU A 301 -1.23 4.08 -17.48
CA LEU A 301 -1.65 4.68 -16.21
C LEU A 301 -0.48 5.33 -15.47
N ASN A 302 0.71 4.74 -15.56
CA ASN A 302 1.93 5.27 -14.96
C ASN A 302 2.40 6.55 -15.65
N ASP A 303 2.29 6.63 -16.97
CA ASP A 303 2.56 7.88 -17.70
C ASP A 303 1.58 8.99 -17.27
N ASP A 304 0.28 8.69 -17.10
CA ASP A 304 -0.69 9.67 -16.60
C ASP A 304 -0.39 10.13 -15.16
N LYS A 305 0.01 9.19 -14.27
CA LYS A 305 0.43 9.52 -12.89
C LYS A 305 1.69 10.40 -12.89
N LEU A 306 2.68 10.11 -13.74
CA LEU A 306 3.89 10.92 -13.89
C LEU A 306 3.54 12.37 -14.31
N VAL A 307 2.67 12.53 -15.31
CA VAL A 307 2.22 13.85 -15.78
C VAL A 307 1.49 14.59 -14.65
N ARG A 308 0.56 13.93 -13.97
CA ARG A 308 -0.19 14.53 -12.86
C ARG A 308 0.73 14.95 -11.71
N TYR A 309 1.72 14.13 -11.36
CA TYR A 309 2.70 14.43 -10.32
C TYR A 309 3.46 15.71 -10.66
N TYR A 310 3.99 15.80 -11.89
CA TYR A 310 4.70 17.00 -12.35
C TYR A 310 3.80 18.24 -12.37
N SER A 311 2.58 18.12 -12.90
CA SER A 311 1.62 19.23 -12.93
C SER A 311 1.33 19.78 -11.53
N ASN A 312 1.12 18.90 -10.54
CA ASN A 312 0.89 19.33 -9.15
C ASN A 312 2.09 20.07 -8.56
N MET A 313 3.32 19.61 -8.83
CA MET A 313 4.53 20.32 -8.39
C MET A 313 4.66 21.70 -9.06
N ALA A 314 4.43 21.77 -10.37
CA ALA A 314 4.54 22.99 -11.15
C ALA A 314 3.54 24.10 -10.72
N LEU A 315 2.44 23.72 -10.06
CA LEU A 315 1.52 24.70 -9.44
C LEU A 315 2.13 25.42 -8.23
N THR A 316 3.10 24.79 -7.55
CA THR A 316 3.68 25.29 -6.29
C THR A 316 5.08 25.88 -6.45
N ALA A 317 5.77 25.58 -7.54
CA ALA A 317 7.13 26.03 -7.82
C ALA A 317 7.30 26.41 -9.28
N SER A 318 7.81 27.62 -9.53
CA SER A 318 7.97 28.18 -10.89
C SER A 318 9.24 27.72 -11.61
N ASP A 319 10.21 27.13 -10.91
CA ASP A 319 11.47 26.67 -11.49
C ASP A 319 11.31 25.30 -12.16
N GLU A 320 11.27 25.30 -13.50
CA GLU A 320 11.15 24.09 -14.33
C GLU A 320 12.29 23.09 -14.04
N ASN A 321 13.54 23.56 -13.92
CA ASN A 321 14.68 22.67 -13.70
C ASN A 321 14.61 22.00 -12.34
N ARG A 322 14.28 22.76 -11.29
CA ARG A 322 14.06 22.20 -9.95
C ARG A 322 12.95 21.16 -9.95
N ASN A 323 11.85 21.42 -10.66
CA ASN A 323 10.74 20.47 -10.76
C ASN A 323 11.11 19.21 -11.54
N LEU A 324 11.86 19.33 -12.64
CA LEU A 324 12.34 18.19 -13.42
C LEU A 324 13.35 17.33 -12.65
N MET A 325 14.19 17.95 -11.82
CA MET A 325 15.14 17.24 -10.95
C MET A 325 14.41 16.46 -9.86
N ARG A 326 13.43 17.09 -9.19
CA ARG A 326 12.57 16.41 -8.21
C ARG A 326 11.76 15.27 -8.84
N LEU A 327 11.17 15.47 -10.02
CA LEU A 327 10.48 14.41 -10.76
C LEU A 327 11.39 13.21 -11.03
N TYR A 328 12.67 13.46 -11.36
CA TYR A 328 13.64 12.39 -11.53
C TYR A 328 13.85 11.61 -10.24
N GLN A 329 14.22 12.31 -9.17
CA GLN A 329 14.65 11.72 -7.91
C GLN A 329 13.50 11.01 -7.17
N GLU A 330 12.32 11.64 -7.15
CA GLU A 330 11.16 11.19 -6.38
C GLU A 330 10.31 10.17 -7.14
N VAL A 331 10.40 10.09 -8.47
CA VAL A 331 9.54 9.20 -9.29
C VAL A 331 10.34 8.32 -10.24
N ILE A 332 11.05 8.93 -11.19
CA ILE A 332 11.61 8.19 -12.34
C ILE A 332 12.72 7.23 -11.89
N LEU A 333 13.64 7.69 -11.04
CA LEU A 333 14.75 6.90 -10.53
C LEU A 333 14.25 5.71 -9.72
N ILE A 334 13.30 5.95 -8.80
CA ILE A 334 12.72 4.93 -7.93
C ILE A 334 11.99 3.86 -8.75
N HIS A 335 11.13 4.26 -9.70
CA HIS A 335 10.41 3.32 -10.56
C HIS A 335 11.35 2.52 -11.45
N ASN A 336 12.36 3.15 -12.04
CA ASN A 336 13.34 2.46 -12.88
C ASN A 336 14.19 1.48 -12.06
N SER A 337 14.60 1.85 -10.85
CA SER A 337 15.32 0.97 -9.92
C SER A 337 14.50 -0.26 -9.57
N GLU A 338 13.21 -0.10 -9.26
CA GLU A 338 12.33 -1.22 -8.96
C GLU A 338 12.12 -2.15 -10.17
N LYS A 339 11.93 -1.59 -11.37
CA LYS A 339 11.86 -2.37 -12.62
C LYS A 339 13.16 -3.16 -12.86
N PHE A 340 14.31 -2.52 -12.68
CA PHE A 340 15.61 -3.16 -12.83
C PHE A 340 15.80 -4.32 -11.83
N ASN A 341 15.45 -4.10 -10.55
CA ASN A 341 15.58 -5.13 -9.52
C ASN A 341 14.67 -6.34 -9.80
N LYS A 342 13.45 -6.09 -10.30
CA LYS A 342 12.51 -7.14 -10.71
C LYS A 342 13.06 -7.97 -11.87
N GLU A 343 13.58 -7.31 -12.92
CA GLU A 343 14.14 -7.99 -14.09
C GLU A 343 15.37 -8.84 -13.73
N ASN A 344 16.16 -8.40 -12.75
CA ASN A 344 17.36 -9.11 -12.28
C ASN A 344 17.10 -10.07 -11.10
N LYS A 345 15.83 -10.25 -10.68
CA LYS A 345 15.43 -11.15 -9.57
C LYS A 345 16.28 -10.99 -8.31
N ILE A 346 16.58 -9.75 -7.92
CA ILE A 346 17.33 -9.50 -6.69
C ILE A 346 16.50 -10.03 -5.51
N GLU A 347 17.09 -10.91 -4.70
CA GLU A 347 16.40 -11.52 -3.56
C GLU A 347 15.88 -10.44 -2.62
N VAL A 348 14.62 -10.59 -2.23
CA VAL A 348 13.97 -9.72 -1.26
C VAL A 348 14.48 -10.09 0.14
N SER A 349 14.55 -9.09 1.01
CA SER A 349 14.89 -9.27 2.43
C SER A 349 14.08 -10.40 3.06
N ARG A 350 14.76 -11.24 3.85
CA ARG A 350 14.18 -12.32 4.65
C ARG A 350 14.49 -12.05 6.11
N THR A 351 13.48 -11.86 6.93
CA THR A 351 13.62 -11.94 8.38
C THR A 351 12.76 -13.12 8.88
N HIS A 352 13.28 -13.89 9.83
CA HIS A 352 12.70 -15.19 10.20
C HIS A 352 12.03 -15.16 11.60
N ASN A 353 11.71 -13.98 12.11
CA ASN A 353 11.25 -13.80 13.49
C ASN A 353 9.75 -13.51 13.58
N ILE A 354 8.95 -14.12 12.70
CA ILE A 354 7.48 -14.00 12.73
C ILE A 354 6.84 -15.34 13.08
N PRO A 355 5.70 -15.33 13.81
CA PRO A 355 4.93 -16.55 14.07
C PRO A 355 4.54 -17.27 12.77
N THR A 356 4.50 -18.60 12.83
CA THR A 356 4.05 -19.44 11.71
C THR A 356 2.53 -19.38 11.58
N GLY A 357 2.04 -19.32 10.35
CA GLY A 357 0.64 -19.20 10.01
C GLY A 357 0.08 -17.78 10.18
N ARG A 358 -1.14 -17.59 9.67
CA ARG A 358 -1.88 -16.34 9.76
C ARG A 358 -2.37 -16.07 11.19
N GLN A 359 -2.05 -14.90 11.74
CA GLN A 359 -2.43 -14.56 13.12
C GLN A 359 -3.77 -13.80 13.21
N THR A 360 -4.34 -13.38 12.09
CA THR A 360 -5.63 -12.69 12.02
C THR A 360 -6.69 -13.48 11.26
N GLY A 361 -7.97 -13.23 11.56
CA GLY A 361 -9.09 -13.94 10.95
C GLY A 361 -9.74 -14.97 11.86
N ASP A 362 -10.72 -15.68 11.34
CA ASP A 362 -11.37 -16.79 12.03
C ASP A 362 -10.55 -18.07 11.83
N ALA A 363 -10.37 -18.87 12.89
CA ALA A 363 -9.48 -20.03 12.85
C ALA A 363 -9.98 -21.14 11.90
N GLU A 364 -11.29 -21.35 11.78
CA GLU A 364 -11.83 -22.30 10.81
C GLU A 364 -11.65 -21.76 9.39
N TRP A 365 -11.84 -20.46 9.21
CA TRP A 365 -11.64 -19.80 7.92
C TRP A 365 -10.17 -19.86 7.46
N THR A 366 -9.20 -19.55 8.33
CA THR A 366 -7.77 -19.61 7.99
C THR A 366 -7.35 -21.05 7.68
N LYS A 367 -7.78 -22.01 8.49
CA LYS A 367 -7.55 -23.44 8.27
C LYS A 367 -8.15 -23.93 6.95
N SER A 368 -9.38 -23.52 6.63
CA SER A 368 -10.05 -23.93 5.37
C SER A 368 -9.30 -23.47 4.10
N ARG A 369 -8.46 -22.43 4.24
CA ARG A 369 -7.62 -21.89 3.17
C ARG A 369 -6.20 -22.44 3.19
N GLY A 370 -5.85 -23.28 4.18
CA GLY A 370 -4.49 -23.75 4.42
C GLY A 370 -3.53 -22.64 4.85
N GLU A 371 -4.05 -21.58 5.47
CA GLU A 371 -3.28 -20.39 5.89
C GLU A 371 -2.90 -20.40 7.39
N ASP A 372 -3.23 -21.47 8.13
CA ASP A 372 -2.99 -21.60 9.58
C ASP A 372 -1.56 -22.06 9.94
N GLY A 373 -0.70 -22.30 8.94
CA GLY A 373 0.70 -22.70 9.14
C GLY A 373 0.91 -24.19 9.32
N ASN A 374 -0.14 -25.00 9.20
CA ASN A 374 -0.03 -26.46 9.19
C ASN A 374 0.06 -26.97 7.74
N GLU A 375 1.06 -27.80 7.44
CA GLU A 375 1.22 -28.45 6.12
C GLU A 375 0.23 -29.60 5.89
#